data_AF-A0A2P4ZGW9-F1
#
_entry.id   AF-A0A2P4ZGW9-F1
#
_cell.length_a   1.000
_cell.length_b   1.000
_cell.length_c   1.000
_cell.angle_alpha   90.00
_cell.angle_beta   90.00
_cell.angle_gamma   90.00
#
_symmetry.space_group_name_H-M   'P 1'
#
loop_
_entity.id
_entity.type
_entity.pdbx_description
1 polymer ?
#
loop_
_entity_poly.entity_id
_entity_poly.type
_entity_poly.pdbx_seq_one_letter_code
_entity_poly.pdbx_strand_id
1 'polypeptide(L)'
;MNDSMAVAPMGEMMSPPPEGGSYPTLEAVQKAVLRYCTSVGYAIVIGRSKKTVPGLKKVLFVCDRAGKPPSRVSPEFRKRKTSSRKCDCPFGFFAIEQRTQWTIRYRPDPSHLQHNHGPSESPSNHPAARKLDSKMVAAVKQLKDNGAGVSETLQILQTDNPDCHLLPRDIYNARAAINRNPQKVATGLAENRPAIYTKPQPSPEDRIRSDLRRELAKAREDLKKVEDEKQKEIDDLKAKLVEKDKIIEKFEMFIDICNQRVMVQRERLAGGHEGGAAGSSTG
;
A
#
# COMPACT_ATOMS: atom_id res chain seq x y z
N MET A 1 36.40 -25.37 0.19
CA MET A 1 36.17 -24.45 1.31
C MET A 1 36.58 -23.07 0.82
N ASN A 2 35.63 -22.29 0.28
CA ASN A 2 35.92 -20.91 -0.15
C ASN A 2 35.70 -20.03 1.07
N ASP A 3 36.81 -19.73 1.74
CA ASP A 3 36.89 -18.68 2.75
C ASP A 3 36.58 -17.35 2.05
N SER A 4 35.30 -16.96 2.10
CA SER A 4 34.85 -15.67 1.59
C SER A 4 35.52 -14.64 2.47
N MET A 5 36.47 -13.88 1.93
CA MET A 5 37.12 -12.77 2.62
C MET A 5 36.05 -11.94 3.35
N ALA A 6 35.93 -12.17 4.65
CA ALA A 6 35.00 -11.44 5.49
C ALA A 6 35.56 -10.03 5.60
N VAL A 7 35.09 -9.16 4.71
CA VAL A 7 35.37 -7.72 4.79
C VAL A 7 34.95 -7.30 6.19
N ALA A 8 35.91 -6.80 6.97
CA ALA A 8 35.65 -6.34 8.32
C ALA A 8 34.46 -5.36 8.30
N PRO A 9 33.54 -5.46 9.29
CA PRO A 9 32.37 -4.59 9.32
C PRO A 9 32.83 -3.13 9.35
N MET A 10 32.24 -2.30 8.49
CA MET A 10 32.61 -0.88 8.38
C MET A 10 32.12 -0.03 9.57
N GLY A 11 31.41 -0.63 10.53
CA GLY A 11 30.83 0.00 11.69
C GLY A 11 30.35 -1.05 12.70
N GLU A 12 29.61 -0.59 13.70
CA GLU A 12 28.97 -1.47 14.68
C GLU A 12 27.84 -2.28 14.01
N MET A 13 27.59 -3.49 14.48
CA MET A 13 26.53 -4.33 13.90
C MET A 13 25.18 -3.62 14.00
N MET A 14 24.41 -3.64 12.90
CA MET A 14 23.11 -2.97 12.79
C MET A 14 23.14 -1.44 12.98
N SER A 15 24.31 -0.80 12.91
CA SER A 15 24.40 0.66 13.02
C SER A 15 23.99 1.36 11.74
N PRO A 16 23.41 2.58 11.83
CA PRO A 16 23.16 3.40 10.65
C PRO A 16 24.47 3.81 9.95
N PRO A 17 24.45 4.03 8.63
CA PRO A 17 25.58 4.60 7.91
C PRO A 17 25.86 6.02 8.41
N PRO A 18 27.13 6.45 8.51
CA PRO A 18 27.48 7.78 9.03
C PRO A 18 26.69 8.90 8.36
N GLU A 19 26.24 9.86 9.17
CA GLU A 19 25.54 11.03 8.66
C GLU A 19 26.51 11.93 7.86
N GLY A 20 26.00 12.59 6.82
CA GLY A 20 26.77 13.44 5.94
C GLY A 20 27.31 12.73 4.71
N GLY A 21 28.60 12.90 4.43
CA GLY A 21 29.24 12.47 3.19
C GLY A 21 28.91 13.39 2.00
N SER A 22 29.74 13.29 0.96
CA SER A 22 29.56 14.00 -0.30
C SER A 22 29.59 12.98 -1.42
N TYR A 23 28.48 12.86 -2.14
CA TYR A 23 28.35 11.91 -3.23
C TYR A 23 27.88 12.62 -4.50
N PRO A 24 28.48 12.36 -5.68
CA PRO A 24 28.14 13.07 -6.90
C PRO A 24 26.75 12.69 -7.44
N THR A 25 26.29 11.45 -7.22
CA THR A 25 25.03 10.93 -7.76
C THR A 25 24.28 10.10 -6.73
N LEU A 26 22.98 9.90 -6.95
CA LEU A 26 22.17 8.98 -6.15
C LEU A 26 22.71 7.55 -6.19
N GLU A 27 23.24 7.12 -7.34
CA GLU A 27 23.84 5.80 -7.51
C GLU A 27 25.09 5.65 -6.63
N ALA A 28 25.93 6.70 -6.55
CA ALA A 28 27.10 6.71 -5.68
C ALA A 28 26.71 6.61 -4.20
N VAL A 29 25.68 7.34 -3.75
CA VAL A 29 25.13 7.19 -2.38
C VAL A 29 24.64 5.76 -2.16
N GLN A 30 23.84 5.25 -3.09
CA GLN A 30 23.26 3.91 -2.96
C GLN A 30 24.34 2.84 -2.87
N LYS A 31 25.39 2.91 -3.70
CA LYS A 31 26.50 1.95 -3.68
C LYS A 31 27.28 2.03 -2.36
N ALA A 32 27.66 3.24 -1.93
CA ALA A 32 28.40 3.44 -0.70
C ALA A 32 27.62 2.97 0.53
N VAL A 33 26.34 3.31 0.59
CA VAL A 33 25.50 2.92 1.72
C VAL A 33 25.17 1.44 1.69
N LEU A 34 24.90 0.86 0.53
CA LEU A 34 24.64 -0.57 0.43
C LEU A 34 25.85 -1.37 0.91
N ARG A 35 27.07 -1.00 0.49
CA ARG A 35 28.33 -1.61 0.96
C ARG A 35 28.46 -1.54 2.48
N TYR A 36 28.21 -0.36 3.07
CA TYR A 36 28.23 -0.19 4.52
C TYR A 36 27.22 -1.11 5.19
N CYS A 37 25.94 -1.00 4.81
CA CYS A 37 24.84 -1.76 5.42
C CYS A 37 25.09 -3.27 5.35
N THR A 38 25.54 -3.79 4.20
CA THR A 38 25.81 -5.23 4.04
C THR A 38 26.95 -5.69 4.92
N SER A 39 27.93 -4.83 5.20
CA SER A 39 29.03 -5.15 6.13
C SER A 39 28.58 -5.21 7.59
N VAL A 40 27.55 -4.45 7.98
CA VAL A 40 27.00 -4.41 9.35
C VAL A 40 25.76 -5.29 9.54
N GLY A 41 25.45 -6.14 8.55
CA GLY A 41 24.45 -7.22 8.69
C GLY A 41 23.03 -6.90 8.23
N TYR A 42 22.79 -5.84 7.47
CA TYR A 42 21.48 -5.58 6.87
C TYR A 42 21.57 -5.01 5.46
N ALA A 43 20.44 -4.85 4.76
CA ALA A 43 20.42 -4.19 3.46
C ALA A 43 19.36 -3.08 3.43
N ILE A 44 19.54 -2.18 2.48
CA ILE A 44 18.65 -1.04 2.27
C ILE A 44 18.00 -1.09 0.89
N VAL A 45 16.83 -0.49 0.80
CA VAL A 45 16.11 -0.26 -0.45
C VAL A 45 15.58 1.17 -0.48
N ILE A 46 15.34 1.68 -1.69
CA ILE A 46 14.64 2.95 -1.86
C ILE A 46 13.16 2.74 -1.51
N GLY A 47 12.69 3.39 -0.45
CA GLY A 47 11.31 3.31 -0.01
C GLY A 47 10.41 4.30 -0.77
N ARG A 48 10.71 5.59 -0.64
CA ARG A 48 9.98 6.66 -1.35
C ARG A 48 10.92 7.79 -1.74
N SER A 49 10.61 8.49 -2.83
CA SER A 49 11.31 9.70 -3.24
C SER A 49 10.33 10.85 -3.37
N LYS A 50 10.73 12.05 -2.95
CA LYS A 50 9.97 13.28 -3.11
C LYS A 50 10.86 14.33 -3.77
N LYS A 51 10.30 15.11 -4.71
CA LYS A 51 10.94 16.35 -5.18
C LYS A 51 10.60 17.47 -4.20
N THR A 52 11.60 18.16 -3.69
CA THR A 52 11.45 19.38 -2.91
C THR A 52 11.37 20.57 -3.86
N VAL A 53 10.92 21.72 -3.38
CA VAL A 53 11.09 23.01 -4.07
C VAL A 53 12.49 23.48 -3.67
N PRO A 54 13.48 23.68 -4.58
CA PRO A 54 13.41 24.08 -5.99
C PRO A 54 13.75 22.96 -7.02
N GLY A 55 13.15 21.78 -6.90
CA GLY A 55 13.30 20.66 -7.85
C GLY A 55 14.29 19.57 -7.42
N LEU A 56 15.04 19.80 -6.33
CA LEU A 56 15.97 18.84 -5.73
C LEU A 56 15.22 17.60 -5.21
N LYS A 57 15.88 16.43 -5.17
CA LYS A 57 15.29 15.18 -4.70
C LYS A 57 15.66 14.88 -3.26
N LYS A 58 14.68 14.37 -2.52
CA LYS A 58 14.83 13.74 -1.21
C LYS A 58 14.39 12.29 -1.32
N VAL A 59 15.32 11.36 -1.13
CA VAL A 59 15.09 9.93 -1.24
C VAL A 59 15.15 9.31 0.15
N LEU A 60 14.15 8.51 0.52
CA LEU A 60 14.14 7.73 1.75
C LEU A 60 14.70 6.35 1.45
N PHE A 61 15.82 6.03 2.09
CA PHE A 61 16.31 4.67 2.20
C PHE A 61 15.71 4.02 3.44
N VAL A 62 15.25 2.78 3.30
CA VAL A 62 14.67 1.97 4.38
C VAL A 62 15.32 0.60 4.40
N CYS A 63 15.23 -0.11 5.51
CA CYS A 63 15.65 -1.50 5.58
C CYS A 63 14.93 -2.38 4.52
N ASP A 64 15.59 -3.39 3.96
CA ASP A 64 14.98 -4.35 3.03
C ASP A 64 13.82 -5.16 3.66
N ARG A 65 13.77 -5.20 4.99
CA ARG A 65 12.68 -5.79 5.79
C ARG A 65 11.59 -4.79 6.19
N ALA A 66 11.62 -3.56 5.68
CA ALA A 66 10.62 -2.55 5.97
C ALA A 66 9.25 -2.86 5.32
N GLY A 67 8.20 -2.36 5.99
CA GLY A 67 6.79 -2.55 5.63
C GLY A 67 6.23 -3.89 6.09
N LYS A 68 4.90 -4.02 6.02
CA LYS A 68 4.19 -5.21 6.45
C LYS A 68 4.28 -6.34 5.40
N PRO A 69 4.28 -7.61 5.84
CA PRO A 69 4.03 -8.73 4.94
C PRO A 69 2.75 -8.49 4.11
N PRO A 70 2.75 -8.91 2.83
CA PRO A 70 1.58 -8.75 1.97
C PRO A 70 0.36 -9.49 2.56
N SER A 71 -0.67 -8.73 2.95
CA SER A 71 -1.93 -9.21 3.54
C SER A 71 -3.13 -9.19 2.59
N ARG A 72 -2.95 -8.73 1.33
CA ARG A 72 -4.06 -8.48 0.37
C ARG A 72 -4.87 -9.72 -0.03
N VAL A 73 -4.33 -10.91 0.18
CA VAL A 73 -5.01 -12.18 -0.07
C VAL A 73 -4.78 -13.06 1.15
N SER A 74 -5.81 -13.78 1.58
CA SER A 74 -5.62 -14.79 2.62
C SER A 74 -4.55 -15.78 2.14
N PRO A 75 -3.74 -16.35 3.05
CA PRO A 75 -2.71 -17.32 2.69
C PRO A 75 -3.24 -18.49 1.84
N GLU A 76 -4.50 -18.86 2.05
CA GLU A 76 -5.20 -19.96 1.39
C GLU A 76 -5.53 -19.67 -0.08
N PHE A 77 -5.95 -18.43 -0.40
CA PHE A 77 -6.24 -18.01 -1.77
C PHE A 77 -5.00 -17.51 -2.54
N ARG A 78 -3.82 -17.58 -1.93
CA ARG A 78 -2.60 -17.07 -2.56
C ARG A 78 -2.05 -18.08 -3.58
N LYS A 79 -2.10 -17.73 -4.87
CA LYS A 79 -1.56 -18.53 -5.99
C LYS A 79 -0.08 -18.96 -5.83
N ARG A 80 0.72 -18.25 -5.01
CA ARG A 80 2.12 -18.61 -4.70
C ARG A 80 2.40 -18.50 -3.21
N LYS A 81 2.80 -19.59 -2.57
CA LYS A 81 3.28 -19.64 -1.17
C LYS A 81 4.67 -19.01 -1.04
N THR A 82 4.74 -17.68 -1.13
CA THR A 82 6.00 -16.95 -0.94
C THR A 82 6.07 -16.43 0.50
N SER A 83 7.10 -16.80 1.26
CA SER A 83 7.42 -16.13 2.52
C SER A 83 7.94 -14.72 2.26
N SER A 84 7.51 -13.75 3.06
CA SER A 84 8.04 -12.39 3.01
C SER A 84 9.03 -12.20 4.14
N ARG A 85 10.15 -11.52 3.86
CA ARG A 85 11.15 -11.13 4.87
C ARG A 85 10.78 -9.88 5.66
N LYS A 86 9.72 -9.20 5.20
CA LYS A 86 9.23 -7.94 5.74
C LYS A 86 8.71 -8.13 7.16
N CYS A 87 9.20 -7.33 8.10
CA CYS A 87 8.81 -7.36 9.52
C CYS A 87 8.44 -5.97 10.04
N ASP A 88 8.02 -5.08 9.15
CA ASP A 88 7.68 -3.69 9.46
C ASP A 88 8.82 -2.93 10.16
N CYS A 89 10.06 -3.20 9.74
CA CYS A 89 11.24 -2.56 10.31
C CYS A 89 11.16 -1.02 10.14
N PRO A 90 11.30 -0.24 11.24
CA PRO A 90 11.17 1.22 11.20
C PRO A 90 12.42 1.92 10.67
N PHE A 91 13.55 1.20 10.57
CA PHE A 91 14.83 1.76 10.18
C PHE A 91 14.78 2.45 8.81
N GLY A 92 15.28 3.69 8.77
CA GLY A 92 15.48 4.41 7.52
C GLY A 92 16.01 5.83 7.72
N PHE A 93 16.69 6.33 6.71
CA PHE A 93 17.31 7.66 6.67
C PHE A 93 17.12 8.28 5.28
N PHE A 94 17.42 9.56 5.15
CA PHE A 94 17.31 10.29 3.89
C PHE A 94 18.65 10.41 3.18
N ALA A 95 18.61 10.33 1.85
CA ALA A 95 19.61 10.95 1.00
C ALA A 95 18.99 12.19 0.36
N ILE A 96 19.63 13.33 0.56
CA ILE A 96 19.15 14.64 0.11
C ILE A 96 20.10 15.18 -0.94
N GLU A 97 19.54 15.46 -2.12
CA GLU A 97 20.21 16.16 -3.21
C GLU A 97 20.37 17.63 -2.84
N GLN A 98 21.61 18.11 -2.92
CA GLN A 98 22.00 19.52 -2.84
C GLN A 98 22.42 19.99 -4.24
N ARG A 99 22.90 21.24 -4.35
CA ARG A 99 23.27 21.83 -5.64
C ARG A 99 24.34 21.04 -6.41
N THR A 100 25.30 20.44 -5.71
CA THR A 100 26.47 19.78 -6.32
C THR A 100 26.66 18.34 -5.87
N GLN A 101 25.93 17.89 -4.85
CA GLN A 101 26.21 16.64 -4.15
C GLN A 101 24.97 16.11 -3.47
N TRP A 102 25.01 14.84 -3.13
CA TRP A 102 24.07 14.16 -2.26
C TRP A 102 24.67 13.98 -0.87
N THR A 103 23.82 14.10 0.14
CA THR A 103 24.22 13.97 1.56
C THR A 103 23.25 13.05 2.30
N ILE A 104 23.78 12.23 3.20
CA ILE A 104 23.01 11.36 4.08
C ILE A 104 22.53 12.20 5.27
N ARG A 105 21.26 12.07 5.62
CA ARG A 105 20.63 12.74 6.76
C ARG A 105 19.71 11.81 7.52
N TYR A 106 19.84 11.76 8.83
CA TYR A 106 18.98 10.96 9.66
C TYR A 106 17.56 11.51 9.71
N ARG A 107 16.63 10.65 10.11
CA ARG A 107 15.25 11.08 10.37
C ARG A 107 15.21 11.77 11.74
N PRO A 108 14.32 12.76 11.94
CA PRO A 108 14.23 13.49 13.21
C PRO A 108 13.91 12.60 14.41
N ASP A 109 13.10 11.55 14.20
CA ASP A 109 12.77 10.58 15.24
C ASP A 109 13.87 9.49 15.31
N PRO A 110 14.56 9.35 16.47
CA PRO A 110 15.59 8.33 16.67
C PRO A 110 15.11 6.89 16.51
N SER A 111 13.80 6.62 16.62
CA SER A 111 13.23 5.28 16.40
C SER A 111 13.58 4.72 15.01
N HIS A 112 13.82 5.60 14.03
CA HIS A 112 14.19 5.24 12.68
C HIS A 112 15.68 4.95 12.47
N LEU A 113 16.49 5.04 13.53
CA LEU A 113 17.88 4.57 13.54
C LEU A 113 18.01 3.18 14.14
N GLN A 114 16.89 2.60 14.60
CA GLN A 114 16.86 1.27 15.22
C GLN A 114 16.20 0.24 14.31
N HIS A 115 16.69 -0.98 14.39
CA HIS A 115 16.09 -2.15 13.76
C HIS A 115 15.28 -2.94 14.79
N ASN A 116 14.18 -3.55 14.35
CA ASN A 116 13.38 -4.47 15.16
C ASN A 116 13.73 -5.95 14.88
N HIS A 117 14.91 -6.19 14.33
CA HIS A 117 15.41 -7.51 14.00
C HIS A 117 16.94 -7.55 14.12
N GLY A 118 17.49 -8.74 14.31
CA GLY A 118 18.94 -8.96 14.32
C GLY A 118 19.59 -8.87 12.93
N PRO A 119 20.93 -8.89 12.88
CA PRO A 119 21.69 -8.93 11.64
C PRO A 119 21.46 -10.24 10.88
N SER A 120 21.69 -10.18 9.56
CA SER A 120 21.65 -11.34 8.69
C SER A 120 23.02 -12.01 8.62
N GLU A 121 23.02 -13.32 8.43
CA GLU A 121 24.24 -14.14 8.43
C GLU A 121 25.19 -13.85 7.25
N SER A 122 24.65 -13.41 6.11
CA SER A 122 25.44 -13.17 4.90
C SER A 122 24.79 -12.10 4.02
N PRO A 123 25.58 -11.23 3.35
CA PRO A 123 25.09 -10.33 2.31
C PRO A 123 24.27 -11.03 1.22
N SER A 124 24.63 -12.28 0.91
CA SER A 124 23.92 -13.14 -0.06
C SER A 124 22.47 -13.38 0.33
N ASN A 125 22.11 -13.28 1.60
CA ASN A 125 20.74 -13.44 2.04
C ASN A 125 19.87 -12.26 1.61
N HIS A 126 20.42 -11.09 1.30
CA HIS A 126 19.63 -9.91 0.92
C HIS A 126 19.40 -9.81 -0.59
N PRO A 127 18.15 -9.98 -1.09
CA PRO A 127 17.86 -9.76 -2.51
C PRO A 127 18.16 -8.33 -2.98
N ALA A 128 18.07 -7.35 -2.07
CA ALA A 128 18.40 -5.96 -2.34
C ALA A 128 19.91 -5.76 -2.63
N ALA A 129 20.77 -6.50 -1.92
CA ALA A 129 22.22 -6.47 -2.12
C ALA A 129 22.67 -7.20 -3.39
N ARG A 130 21.88 -8.16 -3.87
CA ARG A 130 22.16 -8.97 -5.08
C ARG A 130 21.51 -8.44 -6.35
N LYS A 131 20.99 -7.21 -6.31
CA LYS A 131 20.33 -6.61 -7.49
C LYS A 131 21.38 -6.21 -8.52
N LEU A 132 21.28 -6.77 -9.72
CA LEU A 132 22.12 -6.40 -10.86
C LEU A 132 21.91 -4.93 -11.25
N ASP A 133 23.00 -4.18 -11.37
CA ASP A 133 22.99 -2.84 -11.94
C ASP A 133 22.79 -2.89 -13.47
N SER A 134 22.38 -1.78 -14.07
CA SER A 134 22.25 -1.56 -15.51
C SER A 134 23.43 -2.11 -16.32
N LYS A 135 24.66 -1.83 -15.90
CA LYS A 135 25.89 -2.34 -16.54
C LYS A 135 25.99 -3.85 -16.46
N MET A 136 25.68 -4.43 -15.30
CA MET A 136 25.70 -5.89 -15.11
C MET A 136 24.62 -6.58 -15.94
N VAL A 137 23.42 -5.99 -16.04
CA VAL A 137 22.34 -6.52 -16.90
C VAL A 137 22.74 -6.50 -18.37
N ALA A 138 23.43 -5.44 -18.82
CA ALA A 138 23.98 -5.37 -20.17
C ALA A 138 25.04 -6.46 -20.40
N ALA A 139 25.92 -6.70 -19.45
CA ALA A 139 26.90 -7.79 -19.51
C ALA A 139 26.22 -9.18 -19.54
N VAL A 140 25.18 -9.42 -18.73
CA VAL A 140 24.38 -10.67 -18.81
C VAL A 140 23.79 -10.87 -20.20
N LYS A 141 23.30 -9.78 -20.83
CA LYS A 141 22.73 -9.84 -22.18
C LYS A 141 23.82 -10.21 -23.20
N GLN A 142 24.95 -9.51 -23.20
CA GLN A 142 26.07 -9.79 -24.09
C GLN A 142 26.59 -11.22 -23.96
N LEU A 143 26.81 -11.69 -22.73
CA LEU A 143 27.28 -13.06 -22.46
C LEU A 143 26.26 -14.11 -22.90
N LYS A 144 24.97 -13.85 -22.70
CA LYS A 144 23.90 -14.73 -23.19
C LYS A 144 23.90 -14.79 -24.73
N ASP A 145 24.02 -13.64 -25.40
CA ASP A 145 24.01 -13.56 -26.86
C ASP A 145 25.26 -14.23 -27.47
N ASN A 146 26.38 -14.23 -26.75
CA ASN A 146 27.62 -14.96 -27.08
C ASN A 146 27.56 -16.47 -26.75
N GLY A 147 26.44 -16.98 -26.23
CA GLY A 147 26.27 -18.41 -25.92
C GLY A 147 26.84 -18.87 -24.58
N ALA A 148 27.32 -17.96 -23.72
CA ALA A 148 27.91 -18.32 -22.43
C ALA A 148 26.90 -19.01 -21.49
N GLY A 149 27.39 -19.94 -20.69
CA GLY A 149 26.60 -20.65 -19.68
C GLY A 149 26.19 -19.74 -18.51
N VAL A 150 25.21 -20.17 -17.71
CA VAL A 150 24.81 -19.41 -16.48
C VAL A 150 25.94 -19.38 -15.45
N SER A 151 26.61 -20.51 -15.23
CA SER A 151 27.73 -20.62 -14.28
C SER A 151 28.92 -19.75 -14.70
N GLU A 152 29.24 -19.76 -15.99
CA GLU A 152 30.29 -18.92 -16.57
C GLU A 152 29.94 -17.43 -16.46
N THR A 153 28.70 -17.06 -16.81
CA THR A 153 28.22 -15.67 -16.65
C THR A 153 28.33 -15.21 -15.20
N LEU A 154 27.99 -16.08 -14.23
CA LEU A 154 28.10 -15.78 -12.81
C LEU A 154 29.56 -15.53 -12.41
N GLN A 155 30.49 -16.38 -12.84
CA GLN A 155 31.91 -16.26 -12.51
C GLN A 155 32.50 -14.96 -13.06
N ILE A 156 32.19 -14.61 -14.31
CA ILE A 156 32.64 -13.35 -14.94
C ILE A 156 32.11 -12.16 -14.14
N LEU A 157 30.80 -12.14 -13.84
CA LEU A 157 30.21 -11.03 -13.10
C LEU A 157 30.72 -10.89 -11.67
N GLN A 158 31.02 -12.00 -10.99
CA GLN A 158 31.61 -11.99 -9.65
C GLN A 158 33.06 -11.49 -9.68
N THR A 159 33.81 -11.80 -10.75
CA THR A 159 35.17 -11.28 -10.96
C THR A 159 35.15 -9.77 -11.15
N ASP A 160 34.22 -9.27 -11.96
CA ASP A 160 34.11 -7.84 -12.26
C ASP A 160 33.50 -7.04 -11.08
N ASN A 161 32.72 -7.69 -10.21
CA ASN A 161 31.97 -7.04 -9.13
C ASN A 161 32.08 -7.84 -7.82
N PRO A 162 33.25 -7.76 -7.13
CA PRO A 162 33.49 -8.54 -5.91
C PRO A 162 32.55 -8.16 -4.76
N ASP A 163 32.02 -6.94 -4.74
CA ASP A 163 31.06 -6.47 -3.73
C ASP A 163 29.66 -7.11 -3.87
N CYS A 164 29.34 -7.68 -5.03
CA CYS A 164 28.02 -8.21 -5.35
C CYS A 164 27.99 -9.73 -5.22
N HIS A 165 27.46 -10.25 -4.12
CA HIS A 165 27.34 -11.69 -3.85
C HIS A 165 26.21 -12.36 -4.65
N LEU A 166 26.32 -12.37 -5.98
CA LEU A 166 25.32 -12.94 -6.87
C LEU A 166 25.15 -14.45 -6.69
N LEU A 167 23.93 -14.94 -6.93
CA LEU A 167 23.61 -16.36 -7.00
C LEU A 167 23.26 -16.78 -8.43
N PRO A 168 23.41 -18.06 -8.81
CA PRO A 168 22.99 -18.55 -10.13
C PRO A 168 21.54 -18.17 -10.48
N ARG A 169 20.66 -18.17 -9.46
CA ARG A 169 19.25 -17.79 -9.59
C ARG A 169 19.05 -16.35 -10.06
N ASP A 170 19.96 -15.43 -9.73
CA ASP A 170 19.89 -14.04 -10.17
C ASP A 170 20.14 -13.92 -11.67
N ILE A 171 21.07 -14.72 -12.20
CA ILE A 171 21.35 -14.79 -13.63
C ILE A 171 20.16 -15.38 -14.39
N TYR A 172 19.54 -16.45 -13.87
CA TYR A 172 18.30 -16.98 -14.45
C TYR A 172 17.18 -15.93 -14.46
N ASN A 173 16.98 -15.21 -13.36
CA ASN A 173 15.97 -14.16 -13.27
C ASN A 173 16.26 -13.02 -14.24
N ALA A 174 17.53 -12.63 -14.40
CA ALA A 174 17.96 -11.60 -15.34
C ALA A 174 17.73 -12.03 -16.78
N ARG A 175 18.16 -13.23 -17.19
CA ARG A 175 17.90 -13.78 -18.53
C ARG A 175 16.40 -13.86 -18.83
N ALA A 176 15.60 -14.31 -17.86
CA ALA A 176 14.14 -14.34 -18.00
C ALA A 176 13.54 -12.93 -18.16
N ALA A 177 14.06 -11.93 -17.43
CA ALA A 177 13.63 -10.54 -17.57
C ALA A 177 14.00 -9.95 -18.94
N ILE A 178 15.21 -10.23 -19.43
CA ILE A 178 15.69 -9.82 -20.76
C ILE A 178 14.80 -10.42 -21.86
N ASN A 179 14.47 -11.71 -21.76
CA ASN A 179 13.60 -12.38 -22.74
C ASN A 179 12.18 -11.80 -22.76
N ARG A 180 11.65 -11.39 -21.59
CA ARG A 180 10.32 -10.75 -21.52
C ARG A 180 10.31 -9.33 -22.08
N ASN A 181 11.41 -8.59 -21.95
CA ASN A 181 11.51 -7.17 -22.34
C ASN A 181 12.88 -6.84 -22.98
N PRO A 182 13.13 -7.25 -24.23
CA PRO A 182 14.43 -7.06 -24.89
C PRO A 182 14.81 -5.59 -25.09
N GLN A 183 13.82 -4.71 -25.24
CA GLN A 183 14.02 -3.26 -25.47
C GLN A 183 14.44 -2.48 -24.21
N LYS A 184 14.04 -2.91 -23.00
CA LYS A 184 14.32 -2.18 -21.74
C LYS A 184 15.81 -2.20 -21.34
N VAL A 185 16.57 -3.15 -21.87
CA VAL A 185 17.99 -3.29 -21.57
C VAL A 185 18.82 -2.20 -22.27
N ALA A 186 18.39 -1.76 -23.46
CA ALA A 186 19.06 -0.67 -24.19
C ALA A 186 18.83 0.70 -23.53
N THR A 187 17.67 0.91 -22.92
CA THR A 187 17.30 2.19 -22.30
C THR A 187 18.00 2.46 -20.96
N GLY A 188 18.43 1.44 -20.22
CA GLY A 188 19.13 1.62 -18.93
C GLY A 188 20.48 2.34 -19.06
N LEU A 189 21.17 2.19 -20.21
CA LEU A 189 22.36 2.97 -20.54
C LEU A 189 22.05 4.45 -20.83
N ALA A 190 20.82 4.75 -21.28
CA ALA A 190 20.37 6.11 -21.57
C ALA A 190 19.80 6.85 -20.34
N GLU A 191 19.59 6.17 -19.21
CA GLU A 191 19.06 6.77 -17.97
C GLU A 191 20.10 7.60 -17.20
N ASN A 192 21.39 7.55 -17.58
CA ASN A 192 22.42 8.49 -17.12
C ASN A 192 22.36 9.86 -17.83
N ARG A 193 21.25 10.18 -18.52
CA ARG A 193 20.98 11.55 -18.98
C ARG A 193 20.32 12.33 -17.85
N PRO A 194 20.82 13.53 -17.48
CA PRO A 194 20.11 14.41 -16.55
C PRO A 194 18.68 14.55 -17.04
N ALA A 195 17.73 14.25 -16.16
CA ALA A 195 16.30 14.18 -16.45
C ALA A 195 15.73 15.57 -16.74
N ILE A 196 16.09 16.11 -17.90
CA ILE A 196 15.51 17.30 -18.51
C ILE A 196 14.65 16.75 -19.67
N TYR A 197 13.41 16.37 -19.34
CA TYR A 197 12.33 15.96 -20.27
C TYR A 197 12.68 14.83 -21.26
N THR A 198 12.05 13.66 -21.17
CA THR A 198 10.71 13.44 -21.71
C THR A 198 10.18 12.12 -21.14
N LYS A 199 9.01 12.13 -20.50
CA LYS A 199 8.30 10.87 -20.20
C LYS A 199 8.05 10.17 -21.53
N PRO A 200 8.37 8.86 -21.68
CA PRO A 200 7.97 8.10 -22.85
C PRO A 200 6.49 8.32 -23.12
N GLN A 201 6.14 8.69 -24.34
CA GLN A 201 4.74 8.94 -24.70
C GLN A 201 3.93 7.68 -24.37
N PRO A 202 2.84 7.79 -23.59
CA PRO A 202 2.04 6.63 -23.23
C PRO A 202 1.48 6.00 -24.51
N SER A 203 1.64 4.68 -24.61
CA SER A 203 1.08 3.86 -25.68
C SER A 203 -0.42 4.12 -25.81
N PRO A 204 -1.03 4.00 -27.01
CA PRO A 204 -2.48 4.05 -27.16
C PRO A 204 -3.22 3.16 -26.15
N GLU A 205 -2.69 1.97 -25.83
CA GLU A 205 -3.26 1.09 -24.80
C GLU A 205 -3.24 1.70 -23.39
N ASP A 206 -2.18 2.42 -23.03
CA ASP A 206 -2.04 3.02 -21.70
C ASP A 206 -2.98 4.22 -21.55
N ARG A 207 -3.25 4.94 -22.64
CA ARG A 207 -4.27 5.99 -22.69
C ARG A 207 -5.66 5.40 -22.47
N ILE A 208 -6.00 4.34 -23.21
CA ILE A 208 -7.28 3.61 -23.08
C ILE A 208 -7.47 3.08 -21.65
N ARG A 209 -6.45 2.46 -21.05
CA ARG A 209 -6.52 1.99 -19.65
C ARG A 209 -6.72 3.12 -18.66
N SER A 210 -6.12 4.29 -18.90
CA SER A 210 -6.31 5.47 -18.05
C SER A 210 -7.72 6.02 -18.16
N ASP A 211 -8.26 6.12 -19.38
CA ASP A 211 -9.63 6.59 -19.63
C ASP A 211 -10.66 5.64 -19.01
N LEU A 212 -10.50 4.32 -19.21
CA LEU A 212 -11.35 3.30 -18.58
C LEU A 212 -11.33 3.38 -17.05
N ARG A 213 -10.17 3.65 -16.43
CA ARG A 213 -10.09 3.83 -14.97
C ARG A 213 -10.86 5.07 -14.51
N ARG A 214 -10.77 6.16 -15.27
CA ARG A 214 -11.50 7.41 -14.96
C ARG A 214 -13.01 7.20 -15.09
N GLU A 215 -13.45 6.52 -16.15
CA GLU A 215 -14.87 6.22 -16.35
C GLU A 215 -15.42 5.27 -15.29
N LEU A 216 -14.68 4.22 -14.92
CA LEU A 216 -15.08 3.33 -13.82
C LEU A 216 -15.16 4.05 -12.48
N ALA A 217 -14.26 5.01 -12.21
CA ALA A 217 -14.32 5.81 -11.00
C ALA A 217 -15.57 6.71 -10.98
N LYS A 218 -15.85 7.38 -12.10
CA LYS A 218 -17.04 8.22 -12.26
C LYS A 218 -18.33 7.41 -12.11
N ALA A 219 -18.44 6.27 -12.80
CA ALA A 219 -19.61 5.40 -12.72
C ALA A 219 -19.88 4.90 -11.29
N ARG A 220 -18.82 4.62 -10.51
CA ARG A 220 -18.95 4.24 -9.10
C ARG A 220 -19.42 5.40 -8.22
N GLU A 221 -18.95 6.61 -8.49
CA GLU A 221 -19.37 7.81 -7.76
C GLU A 221 -20.83 8.17 -8.06
N ASP A 222 -21.23 8.10 -9.34
CA ASP A 222 -22.61 8.31 -9.77
C ASP A 222 -23.56 7.27 -9.16
N LEU A 223 -23.17 5.99 -9.14
CA LEU A 223 -23.94 4.91 -8.51
C LEU A 223 -24.12 5.15 -7.02
N LYS A 224 -23.04 5.52 -6.31
CA LYS A 224 -23.10 5.83 -4.88
C LYS A 224 -24.04 7.02 -4.61
N LYS A 225 -23.99 8.06 -5.45
CA LYS A 225 -24.87 9.22 -5.31
C LYS A 225 -26.35 8.84 -5.45
N VAL A 226 -26.67 7.98 -6.42
CA VAL A 226 -28.04 7.45 -6.60
C VAL A 226 -28.47 6.61 -5.40
N GLU A 227 -27.58 5.77 -4.85
CA GLU A 227 -27.86 5.00 -3.63
C GLU A 227 -28.15 5.93 -2.43
N ASP A 228 -27.35 6.97 -2.23
CA ASP A 228 -27.53 7.94 -1.15
C ASP A 228 -28.84 8.75 -1.30
N GLU A 229 -29.22 9.13 -2.53
CA GLU A 229 -30.49 9.81 -2.83
C GLU A 229 -31.69 8.89 -2.59
N LYS A 230 -31.59 7.62 -3.02
CA LYS A 230 -32.63 6.60 -2.77
C LYS A 230 -32.80 6.32 -1.28
N GLN A 231 -31.71 6.25 -0.53
CA GLN A 231 -31.76 6.02 0.91
C GLN A 231 -32.47 7.18 1.63
N LYS A 232 -32.17 8.43 1.26
CA LYS A 232 -32.88 9.61 1.80
C LYS A 232 -34.36 9.58 1.49
N GLU A 233 -34.74 9.25 0.25
CA GLU A 233 -36.15 9.12 -0.15
C GLU A 233 -36.88 8.06 0.68
N ILE A 234 -36.25 6.91 0.93
CA ILE A 234 -36.79 5.85 1.77
C ILE A 234 -36.97 6.32 3.21
N ASP A 235 -35.99 7.02 3.77
CA ASP A 235 -36.04 7.49 5.15
C ASP A 235 -37.12 8.57 5.35
N ASP A 236 -37.30 9.47 4.38
CA ASP A 236 -38.38 10.46 4.37
C ASP A 236 -39.76 9.79 4.29
N LEU A 237 -39.90 8.75 3.46
CA LEU A 237 -41.15 7.98 3.36
C LEU A 237 -41.45 7.22 4.66
N LYS A 238 -40.43 6.62 5.30
CA LYS A 238 -40.58 5.97 6.61
C LYS A 238 -40.99 6.97 7.69
N ALA A 239 -40.42 8.17 7.71
CA ALA A 239 -40.80 9.21 8.66
C ALA A 239 -42.28 9.62 8.51
N LYS A 240 -42.74 9.78 7.25
CA LYS A 240 -44.15 10.06 6.96
C LYS A 240 -45.08 8.93 7.38
N LEU A 241 -44.66 7.66 7.23
CA LEU A 241 -45.43 6.52 7.71
C LEU A 241 -45.58 6.56 9.23
N VAL A 242 -44.49 6.78 9.97
CA VAL A 242 -44.53 6.90 11.43
C VAL A 242 -45.42 8.05 11.91
N GLU A 243 -45.41 9.18 11.21
CA GLU A 243 -46.31 10.30 11.54
C GLU A 243 -47.78 9.94 11.33
N LYS A 244 -48.09 9.27 10.21
CA LYS A 244 -49.45 8.77 9.93
C LYS A 244 -49.89 7.72 10.95
N ASP A 245 -49.01 6.82 11.36
CA ASP A 245 -49.32 5.80 12.38
C ASP A 245 -49.68 6.45 13.72
N LYS A 246 -48.95 7.49 14.15
CA LYS A 246 -49.30 8.28 15.35
C LYS A 246 -50.66 8.96 15.25
N ILE A 247 -51.03 9.41 14.05
CA ILE A 247 -52.34 10.03 13.83
C ILE A 247 -53.44 8.96 13.93
N ILE A 248 -53.21 7.78 13.35
CA ILE A 248 -54.12 6.64 13.43
C ILE A 248 -54.33 6.23 14.90
N GLU A 249 -53.26 6.09 15.68
CA GLU A 249 -53.33 5.74 17.12
C GLU A 249 -54.17 6.74 17.92
N LYS A 250 -54.05 8.05 17.61
CA LYS A 250 -54.90 9.08 18.23
C LYS A 250 -56.37 8.94 17.85
N PHE A 251 -56.66 8.60 16.59
CA PHE A 251 -58.02 8.36 16.13
C PHE A 251 -58.61 7.11 16.78
N GLU A 252 -57.84 6.02 16.90
CA GLU A 252 -58.24 4.80 17.59
C GLU A 252 -58.60 5.08 19.05
N MET A 253 -57.74 5.79 19.78
CA MET A 253 -58.02 6.20 21.17
C MET A 253 -59.28 7.05 21.28
N PHE A 254 -59.53 7.96 20.33
CA PHE A 254 -60.75 8.76 20.30
C PHE A 254 -62.01 7.91 20.04
N ILE A 255 -61.92 6.95 19.13
CA ILE A 255 -63.00 6.00 18.83
C ILE A 255 -63.31 5.16 20.07
N ASP A 256 -62.28 4.67 20.78
CA ASP A 256 -62.45 3.89 22.00
C ASP A 256 -63.15 4.68 23.11
N ILE A 257 -62.76 5.95 23.31
CA ILE A 257 -63.42 6.85 24.27
C ILE A 257 -64.89 7.07 23.89
N CYS A 258 -65.18 7.29 22.60
CA CYS A 258 -66.55 7.45 22.11
C CYS A 258 -67.37 6.18 22.35
N ASN A 259 -66.81 5.01 22.03
CA ASN A 259 -67.44 3.71 22.24
C ASN A 259 -67.73 3.47 23.73
N GLN A 260 -66.75 3.70 24.62
CA GLN A 260 -66.95 3.59 26.07
C GLN A 260 -68.09 4.50 26.57
N ARG A 261 -68.14 5.75 26.09
CA ARG A 261 -69.20 6.69 26.48
C ARG A 261 -70.58 6.23 26.02
N VAL A 262 -70.68 5.68 24.81
CA VAL A 262 -71.93 5.10 24.29
C VAL A 262 -72.34 3.88 25.13
N MET A 263 -71.40 3.02 25.52
CA MET A 263 -71.69 1.87 26.37
C MET A 263 -72.22 2.29 27.75
N VAL A 264 -71.57 3.26 28.42
CA VAL A 264 -72.02 3.79 29.72
C VAL A 264 -73.41 4.45 29.62
N GLN A 265 -73.69 5.17 28.53
CA GLN A 265 -75.02 5.74 28.27
C GLN A 265 -76.08 4.65 28.07
N ARG A 266 -75.76 3.58 27.34
CA ARG A 266 -76.65 2.42 27.17
C ARG A 266 -76.94 1.73 28.49
N GLU A 267 -75.95 1.53 29.36
CA GLU A 267 -76.14 0.95 30.69
C GLU A 267 -77.02 1.83 31.59
N ARG A 268 -76.83 3.15 31.57
CA ARG A 268 -77.68 4.11 32.31
C ARG A 268 -79.13 4.08 31.84
N LEU A 269 -79.35 4.00 30.52
CA LEU A 269 -80.69 3.92 29.95
C LEU A 269 -81.35 2.55 30.20
N ALA A 270 -80.56 1.47 30.23
CA ALA A 270 -81.05 0.15 30.61
C ALA A 270 -81.42 0.06 32.10
N GLY A 271 -80.68 0.74 32.99
CA GLY A 271 -80.99 0.82 34.43
C GLY A 271 -82.15 1.78 34.79
N GLY A 272 -82.66 2.57 33.84
CA GLY A 272 -83.76 3.51 34.04
C GLY A 272 -85.17 2.91 33.86
N HIS A 273 -85.29 1.61 33.55
CA HIS A 273 -86.59 0.96 33.30
C HIS A 273 -87.06 0.01 34.41
N GLU A 274 -86.43 -0.01 35.59
CA GLU A 274 -86.87 -0.82 36.73
C GLU A 274 -87.31 0.00 37.96
N GLY A 275 -87.58 1.29 37.80
CA GLY A 275 -87.90 2.17 38.93
C GLY A 275 -89.05 3.14 38.69
N GLY A 276 -90.30 2.66 38.85
CA GLY A 276 -91.39 3.53 39.30
C GLY A 276 -92.54 3.76 38.32
N ALA A 277 -93.58 2.93 38.42
CA ALA A 277 -94.96 3.35 38.19
C ALA A 277 -95.91 2.42 38.97
N ALA A 278 -95.93 2.55 40.30
CA ALA A 278 -96.97 2.03 41.15
C ALA A 278 -97.80 3.19 41.70
N GLY A 279 -99.09 3.20 41.35
CA GLY A 279 -100.18 3.82 42.11
C GLY A 279 -100.43 5.32 41.95
N SER A 280 -101.56 5.69 41.36
CA SER A 280 -102.68 6.25 42.16
C SER A 280 -103.89 6.53 41.28
N SER A 281 -104.97 5.79 41.55
CA SER A 281 -106.35 6.11 41.25
C SER A 281 -106.80 7.42 41.90
N THR A 282 -107.72 8.15 41.24
CA THR A 282 -109.05 8.66 41.71
C THR A 282 -109.35 10.04 41.11
N GLY A 283 -110.54 10.16 40.51
CA GLY A 283 -111.13 11.41 40.02
C GLY A 283 -112.01 11.17 38.81
#